data_AF-A0A4Q3ZL71-F1
#
_entry.id   AF-A0A4Q3ZL71-F1
#
_cell.length_a   1.000
_cell.length_b   1.000
_cell.length_c   1.000
_cell.angle_alpha   90.00
_cell.angle_beta   90.00
_cell.angle_gamma   90.00
#
_symmetry.space_group_name_H-M   'P 1'
#
loop_
_entity.id
_entity.type
_entity.pdbx_description
1 polymer ?
#
loop_
_entity_poly.entity_id
_entity_poly.type
_entity_poly.pdbx_seq_one_letter_code
_entity_poly.pdbx_strand_id
1 'polypeptide(L)'
;MPQISQIAATYASQIFWLLIVFGLIYFVIGRGMLSKIEGTVDARDQKIASDLAIAEAARAKADETEAAYRASMEEARAAALKAKVEAKSAAALDAEKRVKAVDAELAAKMAAADASLKAAQAKALVEIESVAAEAAQEIVAKVSGLTVDKAAAESAVKAALTA
;
A
#
# COMPACT_ATOMS: atom_id res chain seq x y z
N MET A 1 8.55 -94.92 65.81
CA MET A 1 8.40 -95.30 64.39
C MET A 1 9.36 -94.47 63.56
N PRO A 2 10.48 -95.06 63.07
CA PRO A 2 11.61 -94.33 62.48
C PRO A 2 11.34 -93.66 61.12
N GLN A 3 10.15 -93.84 60.53
CA GLN A 3 9.80 -93.29 59.22
C GLN A 3 9.36 -91.82 59.27
N ILE A 4 8.75 -91.34 60.36
CA ILE A 4 8.27 -89.94 60.46
C ILE A 4 9.44 -88.95 60.59
N SER A 5 10.51 -89.33 61.29
CA SER A 5 11.74 -88.52 61.41
C SER A 5 12.52 -88.42 60.10
N GLN A 6 12.44 -89.42 59.22
CA GLN A 6 13.12 -89.38 57.92
C GLN A 6 12.44 -88.43 56.93
N ILE A 7 11.11 -88.29 57.00
CA ILE A 7 10.33 -87.35 56.20
C ILE A 7 10.77 -85.91 56.49
N ALA A 8 10.84 -85.50 57.76
CA ALA A 8 11.25 -84.14 58.11
C ALA A 8 12.65 -83.77 57.56
N ALA A 9 13.59 -84.72 57.54
CA ALA A 9 14.95 -84.50 57.02
C ALA A 9 14.99 -84.35 55.48
N THR A 10 14.23 -85.15 54.72
CA THR A 10 14.14 -85.00 53.26
C THR A 10 13.41 -83.72 52.85
N TYR A 11 12.31 -83.37 53.52
CA TYR A 11 11.61 -82.11 53.27
C TYR A 11 12.46 -80.90 53.66
N ALA A 12 13.23 -80.97 54.76
CA ALA A 12 14.17 -79.90 55.13
C ALA A 12 15.25 -79.68 54.07
N SER A 13 15.84 -80.75 53.52
CA SER A 13 16.83 -80.66 52.43
C SER A 13 16.22 -80.09 51.14
N GLN A 14 15.01 -80.54 50.77
CA GLN A 14 14.32 -80.04 49.58
C GLN A 14 13.96 -78.56 49.71
N ILE A 15 13.48 -78.13 50.88
CA ILE A 15 13.18 -76.72 51.16
C ILE A 15 14.49 -75.90 51.17
N PHE A 16 15.57 -76.41 51.75
CA PHE A 16 16.87 -75.75 51.75
C PHE A 16 17.38 -75.47 50.33
N TRP A 17 17.41 -76.50 49.46
CA TRP A 17 17.82 -76.33 48.06
C TRP A 17 16.85 -75.47 47.26
N LEU A 18 15.54 -75.57 47.52
CA LEU A 18 14.54 -74.70 46.89
C LEU A 18 14.80 -73.24 47.23
N LEU A 19 15.04 -72.91 48.51
CA LEU A 19 15.33 -71.53 48.93
C LEU A 19 16.64 -71.01 48.33
N ILE A 20 17.67 -71.84 48.23
CA ILE A 20 18.94 -71.47 47.57
C ILE A 20 18.73 -71.16 46.09
N VAL A 21 18.10 -72.07 45.35
CA VAL A 21 17.87 -71.90 43.90
C VAL A 21 16.92 -70.73 43.64
N PHE A 22 15.84 -70.62 44.43
CA PHE A 22 14.90 -69.51 44.35
C PHE A 22 15.58 -68.17 44.66
N GLY A 23 16.38 -68.10 45.72
CA GLY A 23 17.15 -66.89 46.07
C GLY A 23 18.13 -66.49 44.97
N LEU A 24 18.82 -67.45 44.37
CA LEU A 24 19.72 -67.21 43.25
C LEU A 24 18.97 -66.65 42.03
N ILE A 25 17.87 -67.28 41.63
CA ILE A 25 17.05 -66.81 40.49
C ILE A 25 16.45 -65.43 40.79
N TYR A 26 15.93 -65.22 41.99
CA TYR A 26 15.36 -63.94 42.42
C TYR A 26 16.39 -62.82 42.33
N PHE A 27 17.62 -63.05 42.79
CA PHE A 27 18.67 -62.02 42.72
C PHE A 27 19.15 -61.77 41.29
N VAL A 28 19.25 -62.82 40.46
CA VAL A 28 19.63 -62.68 39.04
C VAL A 28 18.57 -61.88 38.26
N ILE A 29 17.29 -62.19 38.44
CA ILE A 29 16.20 -61.47 37.75
C ILE A 29 16.04 -60.06 38.34
N GLY A 30 16.01 -59.94 39.67
CA GLY A 30 15.82 -58.68 40.38
C GLY A 30 16.96 -57.68 40.18
N ARG A 31 18.21 -58.14 40.12
CA ARG A 31 19.36 -57.25 39.87
C ARG A 31 19.65 -57.06 38.39
N GLY A 32 19.40 -58.07 37.56
CA GLY A 32 19.77 -58.08 36.14
C GLY A 32 18.65 -57.61 35.20
N MET A 33 17.49 -58.27 35.24
CA MET A 33 16.39 -57.98 34.31
C MET A 33 15.62 -56.72 34.69
N LEU A 34 15.33 -56.52 35.97
CA LEU A 34 14.58 -55.34 36.44
C LEU A 34 15.31 -54.04 36.09
N SER A 35 16.61 -53.96 36.37
CA SER A 35 17.44 -52.78 36.04
C SER A 35 17.46 -52.47 34.54
N LYS A 36 17.40 -53.49 33.67
CA LYS A 36 17.31 -53.28 32.21
C LYS A 36 15.93 -52.75 31.79
N ILE A 37 14.87 -53.20 32.43
CA ILE A 37 13.50 -52.74 32.15
C ILE A 37 13.34 -51.29 32.60
N GLU A 38 13.76 -50.97 33.83
CA GLU A 38 13.76 -49.60 34.37
C GLU A 38 14.52 -48.65 33.44
N GLY A 39 15.76 -48.99 33.04
CA GLY A 39 16.52 -48.14 32.12
C GLY A 39 15.86 -47.94 30.76
N THR A 40 15.08 -48.92 30.27
CA THR A 40 14.34 -48.78 29.00
C THR A 40 13.13 -47.87 29.16
N VAL A 41 12.42 -47.97 30.28
CA VAL A 41 11.29 -47.10 30.61
C VAL A 41 11.78 -45.66 30.77
N ASP A 42 12.83 -45.45 31.58
CA ASP A 42 13.42 -44.13 31.80
C ASP A 42 13.91 -43.49 30.49
N ALA A 43 14.57 -44.26 29.62
CA ALA A 43 15.03 -43.76 28.33
C ALA A 43 13.86 -43.32 27.42
N ARG A 44 12.74 -44.06 27.45
CA ARG A 44 11.54 -43.69 26.71
C ARG A 44 10.88 -42.44 27.30
N ASP A 45 10.76 -42.36 28.62
CA ASP A 45 10.15 -41.22 29.29
C ASP A 45 10.96 -39.94 29.05
N GLN A 46 12.30 -40.03 29.14
CA GLN A 46 13.19 -38.93 28.79
C GLN A 46 13.05 -38.51 27.33
N LYS A 47 12.95 -39.49 26.41
CA LYS A 47 12.77 -39.18 24.99
C LYS A 47 11.43 -38.49 24.74
N ILE A 48 10.34 -38.99 25.33
CA ILE A 48 9.01 -38.40 25.19
C ILE A 48 9.00 -36.98 25.77
N ALA A 49 9.57 -36.78 26.96
CA ALA A 49 9.66 -35.47 27.59
C ALA A 49 10.48 -34.48 26.73
N SER A 50 11.61 -34.94 26.17
CA SER A 50 12.44 -34.14 25.27
C SER A 50 11.69 -33.78 23.98
N ASP A 51 11.05 -34.76 23.35
CA ASP A 51 10.30 -34.55 22.11
C ASP A 51 9.13 -33.58 22.34
N LEU A 52 8.43 -33.69 23.48
CA LEU A 52 7.36 -32.79 23.86
C LEU A 52 7.88 -31.36 24.09
N ALA A 53 8.98 -31.20 24.84
CA ALA A 53 9.59 -29.90 25.07
C ALA A 53 10.03 -29.21 23.77
N ILE A 54 10.60 -29.98 22.83
CA ILE A 54 10.98 -29.47 21.51
C ILE A 54 9.73 -29.05 20.72
N ALA A 55 8.66 -29.85 20.74
CA ALA A 55 7.41 -29.52 20.05
C ALA A 55 6.75 -28.26 20.63
N GLU A 56 6.71 -28.12 21.95
CA GLU A 56 6.18 -26.93 22.63
C GLU A 56 7.01 -25.68 22.30
N ALA A 57 8.35 -25.77 22.33
CA ALA A 57 9.23 -24.67 21.95
C ALA A 57 9.07 -24.29 20.47
N ALA A 58 8.93 -25.26 19.58
CA ALA A 58 8.68 -25.03 18.16
C ALA A 58 7.33 -24.33 17.94
N ARG A 59 6.29 -24.76 18.66
CA ARG A 59 4.96 -24.12 18.62
C ARG A 59 5.01 -22.69 19.13
N ALA A 60 5.62 -22.46 20.29
CA ALA A 60 5.75 -21.11 20.85
C ALA A 60 6.48 -20.16 19.89
N LYS A 61 7.56 -20.64 19.26
CA LYS A 61 8.30 -19.87 18.25
C LYS A 61 7.47 -19.59 16.99
N ALA A 62 6.66 -20.56 16.54
CA ALA A 62 5.76 -20.37 15.41
C ALA A 62 4.69 -19.31 15.73
N ASP A 63 4.07 -19.39 16.91
CA ASP A 63 3.06 -18.43 17.37
C ASP A 63 3.66 -17.01 17.50
N GLU A 64 4.87 -16.87 18.04
CA GLU A 64 5.60 -15.59 18.10
C GLU A 64 5.89 -15.03 16.71
N THR A 65 6.38 -15.88 15.80
CA THR A 65 6.69 -15.47 14.41
C THR A 65 5.42 -15.06 13.67
N GLU A 66 4.32 -15.79 13.86
CA GLU A 66 3.03 -15.46 13.28
C GLU A 66 2.50 -14.13 13.83
N ALA A 67 2.58 -13.90 15.14
CA ALA A 67 2.18 -12.65 15.76
C ALA A 67 3.00 -11.46 15.23
N ALA A 68 4.32 -11.60 15.14
CA ALA A 68 5.22 -10.58 14.58
C ALA A 68 4.93 -10.31 13.10
N TYR A 69 4.68 -11.35 12.30
CA TYR A 69 4.31 -11.22 10.90
C TYR A 69 2.95 -10.53 10.73
N ARG A 70 1.94 -10.89 11.53
CA ARG A 70 0.63 -10.22 11.51
C ARG A 70 0.77 -8.75 11.88
N ALA A 71 1.54 -8.42 12.91
CA ALA A 71 1.79 -7.04 13.32
C ALA A 71 2.49 -6.23 12.21
N SER A 72 3.53 -6.76 11.58
CA SER A 72 4.25 -6.08 10.50
C SER A 72 3.37 -5.89 9.26
N MET A 73 2.50 -6.85 8.94
CA MET A 73 1.54 -6.75 7.84
C MET A 73 0.49 -5.67 8.11
N GLU A 74 -0.02 -5.55 9.33
CA GLU A 74 -0.96 -4.47 9.69
C GLU A 74 -0.28 -3.10 9.66
N GLU A 75 0.95 -2.97 10.17
CA GLU A 75 1.73 -1.74 10.08
C GLU A 75 2.00 -1.35 8.62
N ALA A 76 2.41 -2.30 7.79
CA ALA A 76 2.64 -2.07 6.37
C ALA A 76 1.36 -1.63 5.64
N ARG A 77 0.21 -2.25 5.96
CA ARG A 77 -1.10 -1.82 5.42
C ARG A 77 -1.46 -0.41 5.84
N ALA A 78 -1.28 -0.07 7.12
CA ALA A 78 -1.54 1.26 7.63
C ALA A 78 -0.63 2.32 6.96
N ALA A 79 0.66 2.01 6.83
CA ALA A 79 1.63 2.88 6.15
C ALA A 79 1.28 3.06 4.66
N ALA A 80 0.89 2.00 3.96
CA ALA A 80 0.48 2.07 2.56
C ALA A 80 -0.80 2.91 2.37
N LEU A 81 -1.79 2.76 3.26
CA LEU A 81 -3.01 3.57 3.24
C LEU A 81 -2.70 5.05 3.49
N LYS A 82 -1.83 5.34 4.47
CA LYS A 82 -1.37 6.71 4.76
C LYS A 82 -0.66 7.32 3.56
N ALA A 83 0.32 6.62 2.99
CA ALA A 83 1.05 7.06 1.81
C ALA A 83 0.12 7.31 0.61
N LYS A 84 -0.89 6.46 0.40
CA LYS A 84 -1.90 6.65 -0.65
C LYS A 84 -2.71 7.93 -0.43
N VAL A 85 -3.16 8.18 0.79
CA VAL A 85 -3.94 9.39 1.13
C VAL A 85 -3.09 10.65 0.97
N GLU A 86 -1.85 10.64 1.48
CA GLU A 86 -0.91 11.74 1.34
C GLU A 86 -0.58 12.03 -0.12
N ALA A 87 -0.27 11.00 -0.93
CA ALA A 87 -0.01 11.15 -2.35
C ALA A 87 -1.22 11.70 -3.11
N LYS A 88 -2.44 11.22 -2.80
CA LYS A 88 -3.67 11.73 -3.41
C LYS A 88 -3.92 13.20 -3.04
N SER A 89 -3.69 13.57 -1.78
CA SER A 89 -3.84 14.95 -1.32
C SER A 89 -2.82 15.87 -1.98
N ALA A 90 -1.55 15.46 -2.02
CA ALA A 90 -0.49 16.22 -2.68
C ALA A 90 -0.76 16.40 -4.19
N ALA A 91 -1.19 15.33 -4.87
CA ALA A 91 -1.56 15.39 -6.29
C ALA A 91 -2.76 16.32 -6.53
N ALA A 92 -3.78 16.30 -5.66
CA ALA A 92 -4.91 17.22 -5.77
C ALA A 92 -4.50 18.68 -5.60
N LEU A 93 -3.63 18.98 -4.63
CA LEU A 93 -3.09 20.32 -4.41
C LEU A 93 -2.23 20.80 -5.58
N ASP A 94 -1.41 19.92 -6.15
CA ASP A 94 -0.61 20.26 -7.33
C ASP A 94 -1.48 20.50 -8.57
N ALA A 95 -2.50 19.66 -8.77
CA ALA A 95 -3.50 19.87 -9.83
C ALA A 95 -4.22 21.21 -9.68
N GLU A 96 -4.68 21.56 -8.47
CA GLU A 96 -5.33 22.85 -8.21
C GLU A 96 -4.40 24.03 -8.50
N LYS A 97 -3.12 23.95 -8.11
CA LYS A 97 -2.12 24.97 -8.43
C LYS A 97 -1.92 25.13 -9.93
N ARG A 98 -1.79 24.02 -10.67
CA ARG A 98 -1.63 24.06 -12.14
C ARG A 98 -2.85 24.65 -12.82
N VAL A 99 -4.05 24.25 -12.41
CA VAL A 99 -5.31 24.80 -12.94
C VAL A 99 -5.36 26.31 -12.71
N LYS A 100 -5.12 26.77 -11.47
CA LYS A 100 -5.09 28.22 -11.17
C LYS A 100 -4.06 29.00 -11.99
N ALA A 101 -2.87 28.43 -12.21
CA ALA A 101 -1.84 29.05 -13.01
C ALA A 101 -2.26 29.18 -14.49
N VAL A 102 -2.83 28.11 -15.05
CA VAL A 102 -3.34 28.09 -16.43
C VAL A 102 -4.52 29.04 -16.59
N ASP A 103 -5.45 29.09 -15.63
CA ASP A 103 -6.59 30.01 -15.65
C ASP A 103 -6.13 31.46 -15.65
N ALA A 104 -5.10 31.80 -14.84
CA ALA A 104 -4.52 33.13 -14.83
C ALA A 104 -3.85 33.50 -16.16
N GLU A 105 -3.12 32.55 -16.77
CA GLU A 105 -2.50 32.74 -18.09
C GLU A 105 -3.57 32.92 -19.18
N LEU A 106 -4.63 32.12 -19.14
CA LEU A 106 -5.74 32.19 -20.09
C LEU A 106 -6.49 33.53 -19.95
N ALA A 107 -6.74 33.99 -18.72
CA ALA A 107 -7.36 35.29 -18.47
C ALA A 107 -6.51 36.43 -19.03
N ALA A 108 -5.18 36.39 -18.86
CA ALA A 108 -4.28 37.38 -19.43
C ALA A 108 -4.30 37.35 -20.97
N LYS A 109 -4.30 36.16 -21.58
CA LYS A 109 -4.40 35.99 -23.04
C LYS A 109 -5.73 36.51 -23.58
N MET A 110 -6.85 36.23 -22.90
CA MET A 110 -8.16 36.75 -23.28
C MET A 110 -8.20 38.28 -23.22
N ALA A 111 -7.69 38.88 -22.14
CA ALA A 111 -7.62 40.34 -22.01
C ALA A 111 -6.76 40.98 -23.12
N ALA A 112 -5.62 40.37 -23.46
CA ALA A 112 -4.76 40.84 -24.54
C ALA A 112 -5.43 40.71 -25.92
N ALA A 113 -6.13 39.58 -26.17
CA ALA A 113 -6.88 39.36 -27.40
C ALA A 113 -8.04 40.36 -27.54
N ASP A 114 -8.79 40.63 -26.46
CA ASP A 114 -9.86 41.63 -26.44
C ASP A 114 -9.34 43.04 -26.73
N ALA A 115 -8.19 43.41 -26.15
CA ALA A 115 -7.55 44.68 -26.43
C ALA A 115 -7.11 44.79 -27.90
N SER A 116 -6.52 43.72 -28.46
CA SER A 116 -6.14 43.67 -29.87
C SER A 116 -7.36 43.74 -30.80
N LEU A 117 -8.46 43.06 -30.44
CA LEU A 117 -9.70 43.08 -31.22
C LEU A 117 -10.32 44.48 -31.24
N LYS A 118 -10.37 45.16 -30.08
CA LYS A 118 -10.85 46.55 -30.00
C LYS A 118 -9.97 47.51 -30.81
N ALA A 119 -8.65 47.34 -30.76
CA ALA A 119 -7.73 48.15 -31.56
C ALA A 119 -7.91 47.91 -33.07
N ALA A 120 -8.07 46.65 -33.49
CA ALA A 120 -8.34 46.30 -34.87
C ALA A 120 -9.70 46.85 -35.35
N GLN A 121 -10.73 46.77 -34.51
CA GLN A 121 -12.05 47.33 -34.79
C GLN A 121 -11.99 48.86 -34.95
N ALA A 122 -11.31 49.56 -34.04
CA ALA A 122 -11.12 51.01 -34.14
C ALA A 122 -10.38 51.39 -35.43
N LYS A 123 -9.31 50.65 -35.78
CA LYS A 123 -8.59 50.88 -37.03
C LYS A 123 -9.48 50.64 -38.25
N ALA A 124 -10.25 49.54 -38.28
CA ALA A 124 -11.15 49.23 -39.39
C ALA A 124 -12.22 50.30 -39.59
N LEU A 125 -12.76 50.88 -38.51
CA LEU A 125 -13.72 51.98 -38.59
C LEU A 125 -13.09 53.23 -39.21
N VAL A 126 -11.86 53.59 -38.82
CA VAL A 126 -11.15 54.74 -39.42
C VAL A 126 -10.84 54.51 -40.89
N GLU A 127 -10.43 53.31 -41.29
CA GLU A 127 -10.20 52.96 -42.70
C GLU A 127 -11.50 53.06 -43.51
N ILE A 128 -12.63 52.61 -42.97
CA ILE A 128 -13.95 52.77 -43.60
C ILE A 128 -14.33 54.24 -43.76
N GLU A 129 -14.12 55.07 -42.73
CA GLU A 129 -14.34 56.52 -42.81
C GLU A 129 -13.50 57.16 -43.94
N SER A 130 -12.22 56.81 -44.04
CA SER A 130 -11.32 57.32 -45.09
C SER A 130 -11.76 56.88 -46.48
N VAL A 131 -12.07 55.59 -46.68
CA VAL A 131 -12.52 55.06 -47.97
C VAL A 131 -13.87 55.66 -48.38
N ALA A 132 -14.79 55.86 -47.43
CA ALA A 132 -16.08 56.49 -47.69
C ALA A 132 -15.93 57.98 -48.05
N ALA A 133 -15.01 58.71 -47.40
CA ALA A 133 -14.69 60.09 -47.75
C ALA A 133 -14.08 60.20 -49.16
N GLU A 134 -13.12 59.34 -49.50
CA GLU A 134 -12.50 59.30 -50.83
C GLU A 134 -13.54 58.96 -51.91
N ALA A 135 -14.39 57.96 -51.68
CA ALA A 135 -15.49 57.61 -52.59
C ALA A 135 -16.50 58.76 -52.76
N ALA A 136 -16.86 59.45 -51.67
CA ALA A 136 -17.77 60.60 -51.73
C ALA A 136 -17.15 61.76 -52.52
N GLN A 137 -15.85 62.05 -52.34
CA GLN A 137 -15.15 63.06 -53.14
C GLN A 137 -15.15 62.72 -54.63
N GLU A 138 -14.85 61.47 -54.99
CA GLU A 138 -14.89 61.03 -56.39
C GLU A 138 -16.28 61.17 -57.01
N ILE A 139 -17.34 60.82 -56.27
CA ILE A 139 -18.72 60.96 -56.73
C ILE A 139 -19.07 62.43 -56.96
N VAL A 140 -18.75 63.32 -56.00
CA VAL A 140 -19.04 64.76 -56.13
C VAL A 140 -18.27 65.37 -57.30
N ALA A 141 -17.00 65.01 -57.48
CA ALA A 141 -16.18 65.47 -58.60
C ALA A 141 -16.77 65.04 -59.95
N LYS A 142 -17.23 63.78 -60.07
CA LYS A 142 -17.84 63.26 -61.32
C LYS A 142 -19.23 63.83 -61.61
N VAL A 143 -20.05 64.09 -60.60
CA VAL A 143 -21.46 64.51 -60.78
C VAL A 143 -21.61 66.03 -60.89
N SER A 144 -20.86 66.80 -60.09
CA SER A 144 -21.01 68.26 -60.01
C SER A 144 -19.86 69.05 -60.66
N GLY A 145 -18.74 68.39 -60.98
CA GLY A 145 -17.54 69.04 -61.53
C GLY A 145 -16.77 69.91 -60.52
N LEU A 146 -17.19 69.95 -59.25
CA LEU A 146 -16.54 70.69 -58.17
C LEU A 146 -15.56 69.79 -57.41
N THR A 147 -14.42 70.35 -56.99
CA THR A 147 -13.47 69.68 -56.12
C THR A 147 -13.78 70.01 -54.66
N VAL A 148 -13.91 68.97 -53.84
CA VAL A 148 -14.14 69.12 -52.39
C VAL A 148 -12.84 68.81 -51.66
N ASP A 149 -12.46 69.66 -50.70
CA ASP A 149 -11.29 69.43 -49.87
C ASP A 149 -11.43 68.16 -49.01
N LYS A 150 -10.32 67.43 -48.81
CA LYS A 150 -10.33 66.14 -48.10
C LYS A 150 -10.82 66.28 -46.65
N ALA A 151 -10.45 67.36 -45.97
CA ALA A 151 -10.89 67.59 -44.59
C ALA A 151 -12.40 67.87 -44.51
N ALA A 152 -12.96 68.56 -45.52
CA ALA A 152 -14.39 68.84 -45.58
C ALA A 152 -15.22 67.57 -45.86
N ALA A 153 -14.72 66.69 -46.74
CA ALA A 153 -15.37 65.41 -47.04
C ALA A 153 -15.35 64.44 -45.86
N GLU A 154 -14.21 64.30 -45.18
CA GLU A 154 -14.09 63.48 -43.96
C GLU A 154 -15.02 63.98 -42.85
N SER A 155 -15.12 65.29 -42.62
CA SER A 155 -16.02 65.85 -41.61
C SER A 155 -17.50 65.58 -41.93
N ALA A 156 -17.89 65.62 -43.21
CA ALA A 156 -19.27 65.38 -43.63
C ALA A 156 -19.65 63.89 -43.52
N VAL A 157 -18.75 63.00 -43.93
CA VAL A 157 -18.93 61.54 -43.79
C VAL A 157 -19.01 61.14 -42.33
N LYS A 158 -18.14 61.71 -41.48
CA LYS A 158 -18.17 61.46 -40.03
C LYS A 158 -19.49 61.90 -39.40
N ALA A 159 -20.00 63.08 -39.76
CA ALA A 159 -21.30 63.55 -39.29
C ALA A 159 -22.45 62.62 -39.72
N ALA A 160 -22.40 62.06 -40.94
CA ALA A 160 -23.40 61.13 -41.46
C ALA A 160 -23.32 59.73 -40.82
N LEU A 161 -22.13 59.27 -40.38
CA LEU A 161 -21.95 57.99 -39.69
C LEU A 161 -22.38 58.04 -38.21
N THR A 162 -22.42 59.23 -37.61
CA THR A 162 -22.85 59.44 -36.21
C THR A 162 -24.31 59.88 -36.04
N ALA A 163 -25.02 60.14 -37.14
CA ALA A 163 -26.44 60.51 -37.17
C ALA A 163 -27.34 59.26 -37.24
#